data_AF-A0A1C5D3N8-F1
#
_entry.id   AF-A0A1C5D3N8-F1
#
_cell.length_a   1.000
_cell.length_b   1.000
_cell.length_c   1.000
_cell.angle_alpha   90.00
_cell.angle_beta   90.00
_cell.angle_gamma   90.00
#
_symmetry.space_group_name_H-M   'P 1'
#
loop_
_entity.id
_entity.type
_entity.pdbx_description
1 polymer ?
#
loop_
_entity_poly.entity_id
_entity_poly.type
_entity_poly.pdbx_seq_one_letter_code
_entity_poly.pdbx_strand_id
1 'polypeptide(L)'
;MNSPSPVLIILALLWTVAAGTALIASITLSVRGKRREAEFAAWNPFGTGFLIAATAAIASYAVAAIATDHFSPSGAAFGVLWPAMAAMALSYVARRRTPSWPWWASAIFAAVGAALYGSLPM
;
A
#
# COMPACT_ATOMS: atom_id res chain seq x y z
N MET A 1 -14.55 19.09 17.51
CA MET A 1 -13.57 18.14 16.94
C MET A 1 -13.96 16.75 17.40
N ASN A 2 -14.50 15.94 16.49
CA ASN A 2 -14.89 14.57 16.81
C ASN A 2 -13.63 13.72 16.91
N SER A 3 -13.42 13.03 18.02
CA SER A 3 -12.32 12.10 18.18
C SER A 3 -12.43 10.97 17.13
N PRO A 4 -11.33 10.56 16.49
CA PRO A 4 -11.36 9.49 15.50
C PRO A 4 -11.89 8.19 16.13
N SER A 5 -12.75 7.48 15.38
CA SER A 5 -13.33 6.22 15.85
C SER A 5 -12.22 5.22 16.20
N PRO A 6 -12.25 4.60 17.39
CA PRO A 6 -11.23 3.62 17.79
C PRO A 6 -11.14 2.44 16.82
N VAL A 7 -12.23 2.09 16.14
CA VAL A 7 -12.27 1.04 15.11
C VAL A 7 -11.40 1.41 13.90
N LEU A 8 -11.46 2.66 13.44
CA LEU A 8 -10.65 3.14 12.32
C LEU A 8 -9.16 3.10 12.66
N ILE A 9 -8.80 3.49 13.87
CA ILE A 9 -7.41 3.46 14.36
C ILE A 9 -6.89 2.02 14.37
N ILE A 10 -7.67 1.08 14.91
CA ILE A 10 -7.29 -0.34 14.96
C ILE A 10 -7.10 -0.90 13.55
N LEU A 11 -8.02 -0.61 12.62
CA LEU A 11 -7.90 -1.06 11.23
C LEU A 11 -6.67 -0.46 10.52
N ALA A 12 -6.39 0.82 10.72
CA ALA A 12 -5.21 1.48 10.18
C ALA A 12 -3.92 0.86 10.74
N LEU A 13 -3.87 0.55 12.04
CA LEU A 13 -2.74 -0.13 12.66
C LEU A 13 -2.52 -1.54 12.09
N LEU A 14 -3.59 -2.34 11.99
CA LEU A 14 -3.52 -3.69 11.41
C LEU A 14 -3.05 -3.66 9.95
N TRP A 15 -3.60 -2.75 9.16
CA TRP A 15 -3.18 -2.56 7.77
C TRP A 15 -1.71 -2.13 7.69
N THR A 16 -1.26 -1.23 8.58
CA THR A 16 0.14 -0.75 8.63
C THR A 16 1.11 -1.89 8.98
N VAL A 17 0.75 -2.75 9.93
CA VAL A 17 1.55 -3.93 10.29
C VAL A 17 1.63 -4.90 9.10
N ALA A 18 0.51 -5.16 8.41
CA ALA A 18 0.50 -5.98 7.21
C ALA A 18 1.36 -5.38 6.09
N ALA A 19 1.27 -4.08 5.85
CA ALA A 19 2.08 -3.35 4.88
C ALA A 19 3.59 -3.44 5.21
N GLY A 20 3.95 -3.19 6.47
CA GLY A 20 5.34 -3.27 6.94
C GLY A 20 5.91 -4.68 6.83
N THR A 21 5.15 -5.71 7.21
CA THR A 21 5.58 -7.10 7.06
C THR A 21 5.75 -7.51 5.60
N ALA A 22 4.85 -7.08 4.71
CA ALA A 22 4.98 -7.30 3.27
C ALA A 22 6.25 -6.64 2.70
N LEU A 23 6.56 -5.42 3.13
CA LEU A 23 7.78 -4.70 2.73
C LEU A 23 9.06 -5.41 3.21
N ILE A 24 9.11 -5.81 4.48
CA ILE A 24 10.26 -6.55 5.02
C ILE A 24 10.44 -7.88 4.27
N ALA A 25 9.33 -8.59 4.02
CA ALA A 25 9.35 -9.84 3.27
C ALA A 25 9.80 -9.63 1.82
N SER A 26 9.37 -8.57 1.14
CA SER A 26 9.77 -8.28 -0.24
C SER A 26 11.26 -7.99 -0.35
N ILE A 27 11.81 -7.19 0.57
CA ILE A 27 13.25 -6.90 0.65
C ILE A 27 14.03 -8.20 0.91
N THR A 28 13.61 -8.99 1.90
CA THR A 28 14.28 -10.25 2.26
C THR A 28 14.31 -11.22 1.09
N LEU A 29 13.18 -11.38 0.38
CA LEU A 29 13.08 -12.24 -0.79
C LEU A 29 13.90 -11.70 -1.97
N SER A 30 13.92 -10.38 -2.18
CA SER A 30 14.72 -9.74 -3.23
C SER A 30 16.22 -9.96 -3.01
N VAL A 31 16.71 -9.78 -1.77
CA VAL A 31 18.12 -10.02 -1.42
C VAL A 31 18.51 -11.49 -1.62
N ARG A 32 17.62 -12.43 -1.25
CA ARG A 32 17.85 -13.87 -1.49
C ARG A 32 17.81 -14.22 -2.98
N GLY A 33 16.91 -13.61 -3.75
CA GLY A 33 16.74 -13.81 -5.19
C GLY A 33 17.92 -13.29 -6.02
N LYS A 34 18.47 -12.12 -5.67
CA LYS A 34 19.67 -11.54 -6.32
C LYS A 34 20.91 -12.44 -6.25
N ARG A 35 21.01 -13.34 -5.27
CA ARG A 35 22.09 -14.35 -5.20
C ARG A 35 21.89 -15.51 -6.18
N ARG A 36 20.71 -15.68 -6.78
CA ARG A 36 20.34 -16.82 -7.62
C ARG A 36 19.91 -16.46 -9.06
N GLU A 37 19.42 -15.25 -9.31
CA GLU A 37 18.84 -14.85 -10.60
C GLU A 37 19.47 -13.55 -11.14
N ALA A 38 19.61 -13.46 -12.47
CA ALA A 38 20.15 -12.30 -13.20
C ALA A 38 19.38 -11.00 -12.87
N GLU A 39 20.08 -9.86 -12.91
CA GLU A 39 19.65 -8.53 -12.45
C GLU A 39 18.25 -8.04 -12.90
N PHE A 40 17.70 -8.63 -13.97
CA PHE A 40 16.39 -8.27 -14.53
C PHE A 40 15.18 -8.71 -13.67
N ALA A 41 15.34 -9.59 -12.66
CA ALA A 41 14.27 -10.02 -11.75
C ALA A 41 14.26 -9.29 -10.39
N ALA A 42 15.02 -8.19 -10.26
CA ALA A 42 15.11 -7.43 -9.02
C ALA A 42 13.77 -6.76 -8.66
N TRP A 43 13.40 -6.81 -7.37
CA TRP A 43 12.21 -6.12 -6.87
C TRP A 43 12.30 -4.61 -7.14
N ASN A 44 11.30 -4.06 -7.83
CA ASN A 44 11.15 -2.63 -8.08
C ASN A 44 9.80 -2.14 -7.53
N PRO A 45 9.77 -1.32 -6.46
CA PRO A 45 8.52 -0.79 -5.89
C PRO A 45 7.82 0.22 -6.82
N PHE A 46 8.50 0.72 -7.86
CA PHE A 46 7.98 1.63 -8.87
C PHE A 46 7.80 0.96 -10.25
N GLY A 47 7.63 -0.37 -10.27
CA GLY A 47 7.40 -1.12 -11.51
C GLY A 47 6.03 -0.84 -12.14
N THR A 48 5.71 -1.55 -13.22
CA THR A 48 4.51 -1.31 -14.07
C THR A 48 3.18 -1.32 -13.29
N GLY A 49 3.08 -2.09 -12.20
CA GLY A 49 1.89 -2.13 -11.35
C GLY A 49 1.71 -0.93 -10.43
N PHE A 50 2.75 -0.09 -10.26
CA PHE A 50 2.74 1.05 -9.34
C PHE A 50 1.71 2.09 -9.74
N LEU A 51 1.60 2.43 -11.03
CA LEU A 51 0.64 3.43 -11.50
C LEU A 51 -0.80 3.02 -11.17
N ILE A 52 -1.15 1.75 -11.36
CA ILE A 52 -2.49 1.24 -11.03
C ILE A 52 -2.77 1.38 -9.52
N ALA A 53 -1.80 1.00 -8.68
CA ALA A 53 -1.95 1.12 -7.23
C ALA A 53 -1.97 2.58 -6.76
N ALA A 54 -1.17 3.45 -7.37
CA ALA A 54 -1.14 4.87 -7.09
C ALA A 54 -2.47 5.54 -7.46
N THR A 55 -3.03 5.26 -8.64
CA THR A 55 -4.35 5.79 -9.04
C THR A 55 -5.44 5.31 -8.09
N ALA A 56 -5.44 4.04 -7.71
CA ALA A 56 -6.40 3.50 -6.73
C ALA A 56 -6.25 4.17 -5.35
N ALA A 57 -5.02 4.41 -4.91
CA ALA A 57 -4.73 5.10 -3.65
C ALA A 57 -5.19 6.57 -3.70
N ILE A 58 -4.88 7.31 -4.78
CA ILE A 58 -5.30 8.72 -4.96
C ILE A 58 -6.82 8.83 -4.87
N ALA A 59 -7.55 8.03 -5.66
CA ALA A 59 -9.01 8.07 -5.68
C ALA A 59 -9.60 7.77 -4.30
N SER A 60 -9.07 6.76 -3.61
CA SER A 60 -9.58 6.33 -2.31
C SER A 60 -9.26 7.32 -1.18
N TYR A 61 -8.04 7.89 -1.18
CA TYR A 61 -7.67 8.95 -0.25
C TYR A 61 -8.56 10.18 -0.43
N ALA A 62 -8.74 10.64 -1.67
CA ALA A 62 -9.55 11.82 -1.97
C ALA A 62 -11.01 11.62 -1.51
N VAL A 63 -11.62 10.49 -1.84
CA VAL A 63 -13.00 10.17 -1.43
C VAL A 63 -13.12 10.14 0.10
N ALA A 64 -12.20 9.45 0.79
CA ALA A 64 -12.22 9.37 2.24
C ALA A 64 -12.04 10.74 2.91
N ALA A 65 -11.05 11.50 2.48
CA ALA A 65 -10.71 12.80 3.04
C ALA A 65 -11.80 13.86 2.82
N ILE A 66 -12.47 13.84 1.66
CA ILE A 66 -13.63 14.70 1.38
C ILE A 66 -14.83 14.28 2.24
N ALA A 67 -15.10 12.97 2.35
CA ALA A 67 -16.22 12.47 3.15
C ALA A 67 -16.06 12.79 4.65
N THR A 68 -14.83 12.90 5.14
CA THR A 68 -14.53 13.24 6.54
C THR A 68 -14.11 14.70 6.76
N ASP A 69 -14.10 15.55 5.71
CA ASP A 69 -13.68 16.96 5.76
C ASP A 69 -12.28 17.19 6.34
N HIS A 70 -11.33 16.31 6.00
CA HIS A 70 -9.96 16.29 6.54
C HIS A 70 -8.88 16.30 5.45
N PHE A 71 -9.15 16.96 4.32
CA PHE A 71 -8.19 16.98 3.22
C PHE A 71 -6.92 17.77 3.56
N SER A 72 -5.77 17.10 3.48
CA SER A 72 -4.46 17.70 3.70
C SER A 72 -3.50 17.35 2.56
N PRO A 73 -2.92 18.33 1.86
CA PRO A 73 -1.94 18.07 0.79
C PRO A 73 -0.68 17.34 1.29
N SER A 74 -0.21 17.66 2.49
CA SER A 74 0.95 16.99 3.11
C SER A 74 0.58 15.55 3.51
N GLY A 75 -0.62 15.36 4.04
CA GLY A 75 -1.16 14.03 4.36
C GLY A 75 -1.37 13.17 3.12
N ALA A 76 -1.80 13.77 2.00
CA ALA A 76 -2.02 13.08 0.73
C ALA A 76 -0.75 12.46 0.17
N ALA A 77 0.39 13.16 0.23
CA ALA A 77 1.65 12.64 -0.28
C ALA A 77 2.03 11.31 0.40
N PHE A 78 1.96 11.26 1.73
CA PHE A 78 2.24 10.04 2.48
C PHE A 78 1.11 9.00 2.35
N GLY A 79 -0.14 9.44 2.54
CA GLY A 79 -1.35 8.62 2.51
C GLY A 79 -1.63 7.96 1.16
N VAL A 80 -1.02 8.45 0.07
CA VAL A 80 -1.07 7.83 -1.25
C VAL A 80 0.18 6.99 -1.54
N LEU A 81 1.37 7.57 -1.35
CA LEU A 81 2.62 6.91 -1.74
C LEU A 81 2.88 5.64 -0.93
N TRP A 82 2.65 5.69 0.38
CA TRP A 82 2.89 4.56 1.27
C TRP A 82 2.00 3.36 0.93
N PRO A 83 0.67 3.48 0.78
CA PRO A 83 -0.18 2.39 0.31
C PRO A 83 0.16 1.85 -1.08
N ALA A 84 0.55 2.72 -2.02
CA ALA A 84 0.97 2.28 -3.35
C ALA A 84 2.25 1.43 -3.28
N MET A 85 3.26 1.84 -2.51
CA MET A 85 4.49 1.07 -2.31
C MET A 85 4.24 -0.26 -1.57
N ALA A 86 3.42 -0.23 -0.51
CA ALA A 86 3.07 -1.42 0.24
C ALA A 86 2.33 -2.45 -0.61
N ALA A 87 1.45 -2.00 -1.51
CA ALA A 87 0.78 -2.86 -2.48
C ALA A 87 1.73 -3.55 -3.46
N MET A 88 2.80 -2.85 -3.89
CA MET A 88 3.83 -3.45 -4.75
C MET A 88 4.69 -4.47 -4.00
N ALA A 89 5.05 -4.18 -2.75
CA ALA A 89 5.71 -5.14 -1.88
C ALA A 89 4.87 -6.40 -1.69
N LEU A 90 3.58 -6.24 -1.39
CA LEU A 90 2.64 -7.35 -1.25
C LEU A 90 2.52 -8.16 -2.55
N SER A 91 2.37 -7.48 -3.70
CA SER A 91 2.28 -8.15 -5.01
C SER A 91 3.50 -9.02 -5.28
N TYR A 92 4.69 -8.49 -4.98
CA TYR A 92 5.95 -9.20 -5.18
C TYR A 92 6.04 -10.46 -4.31
N VAL A 93 5.73 -10.33 -3.02
CA VAL A 93 5.72 -11.45 -2.07
C VAL A 93 4.68 -12.49 -2.47
N ALA A 94 3.46 -12.04 -2.79
CA ALA A 94 2.34 -12.91 -3.10
C ALA A 94 2.57 -13.68 -4.40
N ARG A 95 3.05 -13.03 -5.47
CA ARG A 95 3.35 -13.70 -6.75
C ARG A 95 4.47 -14.72 -6.64
N ARG A 96 5.49 -14.49 -5.78
CA ARG A 96 6.54 -15.50 -5.54
C ARG A 96 6.02 -16.74 -4.80
N ARG A 97 4.95 -16.63 -4.01
CA ARG A 97 4.33 -17.76 -3.30
C ARG A 97 3.19 -18.41 -4.08
N THR A 98 2.43 -17.60 -4.82
CA THR A 98 1.21 -17.99 -5.53
C THR A 98 1.22 -17.33 -6.91
N PRO A 99 1.68 -18.03 -7.97
CA PRO A 99 1.77 -17.46 -9.31
C PRO A 99 0.43 -16.96 -9.87
N SER A 100 -0.70 -17.53 -9.42
CA SER A 100 -2.06 -17.14 -9.79
C SER A 100 -2.59 -15.92 -9.03
N TRP A 101 -1.75 -15.19 -8.29
CA TRP A 101 -2.17 -14.03 -7.52
C TRP A 101 -2.88 -12.99 -8.41
N PRO A 102 -4.10 -12.55 -8.06
CA PRO A 102 -4.86 -11.63 -8.88
C PRO A 102 -4.13 -10.29 -9.05
N TRP A 103 -4.06 -9.81 -10.28
CA TRP A 103 -3.39 -8.54 -10.59
C TRP A 103 -4.06 -7.33 -9.92
N TRP A 104 -5.37 -7.39 -9.67
CA TRP A 104 -6.15 -6.32 -9.04
C TRP A 104 -6.04 -6.30 -7.50
N ALA A 105 -5.58 -7.38 -6.86
CA ALA A 105 -5.53 -7.47 -5.40
C ALA A 105 -4.61 -6.40 -4.76
N SER A 106 -3.52 -6.05 -5.44
CA SER A 106 -2.63 -4.96 -5.03
C SER A 106 -3.30 -3.59 -5.11
N ALA A 107 -4.15 -3.36 -6.13
CA ALA A 107 -4.88 -2.11 -6.24
C ALA A 107 -5.90 -1.95 -5.09
N ILE A 108 -6.59 -3.02 -4.72
CA ILE A 108 -7.50 -3.02 -3.56
C ILE A 108 -6.73 -2.77 -2.26
N PHE A 109 -5.58 -3.42 -2.08
CA PHE A 109 -4.76 -3.21 -0.89
C PHE A 109 -4.29 -1.75 -0.75
N ALA A 110 -3.88 -1.11 -1.85
CA ALA A 110 -3.52 0.30 -1.89
C ALA A 110 -4.73 1.21 -1.59
N ALA A 111 -5.88 0.92 -2.21
CA ALA A 111 -7.13 1.66 -1.99
C ALA A 111 -7.56 1.66 -0.53
N VAL A 112 -7.55 0.49 0.12
CA VAL A 112 -7.93 0.34 1.54
C VAL A 112 -6.99 1.14 2.44
N GLY A 113 -5.66 1.02 2.24
CA GLY A 113 -4.70 1.78 3.02
C GLY A 113 -4.90 3.29 2.88
N ALA A 114 -5.05 3.76 1.63
CA ALA A 114 -5.22 5.18 1.35
C ALA A 114 -6.54 5.73 1.88
N ALA A 115 -7.62 4.96 1.83
CA ALA A 115 -8.89 5.32 2.46
C ALA A 115 -8.75 5.44 3.98
N LEU A 116 -8.09 4.47 4.64
CA LEU A 116 -7.85 4.52 6.09
C LEU A 116 -7.05 5.77 6.49
N TYR A 117 -5.98 6.09 5.75
CA TYR A 117 -5.20 7.31 6.01
C TYR A 117 -5.97 8.59 5.66
N GLY A 118 -6.82 8.58 4.63
CA GLY A 118 -7.67 9.73 4.28
C GLY A 118 -8.78 9.99 5.30
N SER A 119 -9.23 8.97 6.03
CA SER A 119 -10.26 9.10 7.08
C SER A 119 -9.70 9.48 8.45
N LEU A 120 -8.39 9.44 8.65
CA LEU A 120 -7.77 9.83 9.92
C LEU A 120 -7.47 11.33 9.92
N PRO A 121 -7.72 12.04 11.04
CA PRO A 121 -7.24 13.40 11.20
C PRO A 121 -5.70 13.36 11.26
N MET A 122 -5.05 14.00 10.29
CA MET A 122 -3.58 14.12 10.20
C MET A 122 -3.09 15.46 10.72
#